data_AF-A0A2V8WEN9-F1
#
_entry.id   AF-A0A2V8WEN9-F1
#
_cell.length_a   1.000
_cell.length_b   1.000
_cell.length_c   1.000
_cell.angle_alpha   90.00
_cell.angle_beta   90.00
_cell.angle_gamma   90.00
#
_symmetry.space_group_name_H-M   'P 1'
#
loop_
_entity.id
_entity.type
_entity.pdbx_description
1 polymer ?
#
loop_
_entity_poly.entity_id
_entity_poly.type
_entity_poly.pdbx_seq_one_letter_code
_entity_poly.pdbx_strand_id
1 'polypeptide(L)'
;MKSQNTNQAGPLAGPAPEAGKSCLLALCLIAFFIMPLAATPKKNAISIYAAFPTADLHVTGTFTATGSLNVSGVAVMDVVPNANGMRAHCVLTLTADDGSGTITIHQACQFASAPIKGVWEIVSGTGDYANLKGNGSLLMPGNDEDMTGYIY
;
A
#
# COMPACT_ATOMS: atom_id res chain seq x y z
N MET A 1 21.89 -46.55 -51.38
CA MET A 1 21.01 -46.27 -52.55
C MET A 1 19.91 -47.33 -52.54
N LYS A 2 18.86 -47.08 -51.74
CA LYS A 2 17.48 -46.73 -52.13
C LYS A 2 16.73 -47.88 -52.82
N SER A 3 15.95 -48.55 -51.98
CA SER A 3 14.97 -49.59 -52.26
C SER A 3 13.73 -49.05 -52.99
N GLN A 4 13.00 -49.98 -53.57
CA GLN A 4 12.06 -49.89 -54.68
C GLN A 4 10.80 -49.06 -54.45
N ASN A 5 10.28 -48.53 -55.55
CA ASN A 5 8.96 -47.93 -55.71
C ASN A 5 8.17 -48.80 -56.70
N THR A 6 6.93 -49.21 -56.39
CA THR A 6 5.71 -49.01 -57.22
C THR A 6 4.52 -49.91 -56.82
N ASN A 7 3.34 -49.26 -56.71
CA ASN A 7 1.99 -49.65 -57.17
C ASN A 7 1.32 -50.92 -56.58
N GLN A 8 0.00 -51.04 -56.39
CA GLN A 8 -1.22 -50.21 -56.46
C GLN A 8 -2.36 -51.14 -55.96
N ALA A 9 -3.42 -50.62 -55.34
CA ALA A 9 -4.84 -50.99 -55.53
C ALA A 9 -5.70 -50.41 -54.39
N GLY A 10 -6.67 -49.54 -54.72
CA GLY A 10 -7.74 -49.12 -53.79
C GLY A 10 -8.95 -50.07 -53.85
N PRO A 11 -10.19 -49.57 -53.71
CA PRO A 11 -10.78 -48.70 -52.70
C PRO A 11 -11.86 -49.46 -51.88
N LEU A 12 -12.59 -48.81 -50.96
CA LEU A 12 -14.06 -48.84 -50.89
C LEU A 12 -14.55 -48.15 -49.60
N ALA A 13 -15.42 -47.17 -49.80
CA ALA A 13 -16.12 -46.41 -48.79
C ALA A 13 -17.19 -47.26 -48.08
N GLY A 14 -17.43 -46.96 -46.80
CA GLY A 14 -18.57 -47.41 -46.01
C GLY A 14 -18.58 -46.73 -44.63
N PRO A 15 -19.74 -46.38 -44.07
CA PRO A 15 -19.94 -45.10 -43.39
C PRO A 15 -19.69 -45.12 -41.87
N ALA A 16 -19.42 -43.92 -41.34
CA ALA A 16 -19.51 -43.62 -39.92
C ALA A 16 -20.96 -43.66 -39.43
N PRO A 17 -21.17 -44.03 -38.15
CA PRO A 17 -22.19 -43.39 -37.34
C PRO A 17 -21.58 -42.68 -36.13
N GLU A 18 -22.18 -41.54 -35.84
CA GLU A 18 -21.79 -40.52 -34.89
C GLU A 18 -21.64 -41.04 -33.46
N ALA A 19 -20.46 -40.84 -32.87
CA ALA A 19 -20.26 -40.99 -31.44
C ALA A 19 -20.85 -39.76 -30.72
N GLY A 20 -21.98 -39.98 -30.07
CA GLY A 20 -22.75 -38.99 -29.34
C GLY A 20 -21.96 -38.24 -28.28
N LYS A 21 -22.23 -36.93 -28.25
CA LYS A 21 -21.94 -35.96 -27.19
C LYS A 21 -22.25 -36.54 -25.80
N SER A 22 -21.23 -36.81 -24.99
CA SER A 22 -21.38 -36.90 -23.52
C SER A 22 -20.04 -37.03 -22.83
N CYS A 23 -19.33 -35.91 -22.61
CA CYS A 23 -18.32 -35.80 -21.54
C CYS A 23 -17.81 -34.36 -21.34
N LEU A 24 -18.68 -33.37 -21.11
CA LEU A 24 -18.23 -31.97 -20.96
C LEU A 24 -18.87 -31.22 -19.78
N LEU A 25 -19.40 -31.92 -18.79
CA LEU A 25 -20.06 -31.30 -17.63
C LEU A 25 -19.42 -31.61 -16.28
N ALA A 26 -18.37 -32.44 -16.23
CA ALA A 26 -17.80 -32.90 -14.97
C ALA A 26 -16.54 -32.12 -14.49
N LEU A 27 -16.04 -31.12 -15.25
CA LEU A 27 -14.78 -30.42 -14.90
C LEU A 27 -14.95 -29.02 -14.26
N CYS A 28 -16.15 -28.44 -14.25
CA CYS A 28 -16.35 -27.07 -13.77
C CYS A 28 -16.56 -26.94 -12.25
N LEU A 29 -16.79 -28.02 -11.51
CA LEU A 29 -17.15 -27.96 -10.09
C LEU A 29 -15.97 -28.00 -9.12
N ILE A 30 -14.74 -28.27 -9.59
CA ILE A 30 -13.55 -28.32 -8.71
C ILE A 30 -12.80 -26.97 -8.69
N ALA A 31 -13.09 -26.05 -9.61
CA ALA A 31 -12.32 -24.81 -9.77
C ALA A 31 -12.69 -23.67 -8.80
N PHE A 32 -13.75 -23.80 -7.99
CA PHE A 32 -14.26 -22.68 -7.17
C PHE A 32 -13.81 -22.67 -5.70
N PHE A 33 -13.07 -23.68 -5.23
CA PHE A 33 -12.77 -23.84 -3.80
C PHE A 33 -11.32 -23.53 -3.38
N ILE A 34 -10.50 -22.97 -4.25
CA ILE A 34 -9.15 -22.51 -3.91
C ILE A 34 -9.11 -20.98 -3.99
N MET A 35 -9.98 -20.29 -3.26
CA MET A 35 -9.70 -18.88 -2.95
C MET A 35 -8.60 -18.85 -1.88
N PRO A 36 -7.41 -18.29 -2.16
CA PRO A 36 -6.44 -18.07 -1.11
C PRO A 36 -7.04 -17.09 -0.11
N LEU A 37 -7.13 -17.52 1.15
CA LEU A 37 -7.47 -16.63 2.25
C LEU A 37 -6.38 -15.56 2.30
N ALA A 38 -6.73 -14.31 2.01
CA ALA A 38 -5.78 -13.21 2.11
C ALA A 38 -5.26 -13.15 3.55
N ALA A 39 -3.94 -13.29 3.72
CA ALA A 39 -3.33 -13.17 5.03
C ALA A 39 -3.59 -11.77 5.58
N THR A 40 -4.02 -11.69 6.85
CA THR A 40 -4.20 -10.40 7.51
C THR A 40 -2.85 -9.67 7.52
N PRO A 41 -2.78 -8.42 7.04
CA PRO A 41 -1.54 -7.65 7.08
C PRO A 41 -0.97 -7.61 8.50
N LYS A 42 0.28 -8.03 8.65
CA LYS A 42 0.96 -7.99 9.95
C LYS A 42 1.25 -6.53 10.29
N LYS A 43 0.65 -6.04 11.37
CA LYS A 43 0.95 -4.72 11.92
C LYS A 43 2.36 -4.72 12.51
N ASN A 44 3.24 -3.87 11.98
CA ASN A 44 4.60 -3.68 12.47
C ASN A 44 4.70 -2.28 13.09
N ALA A 45 5.18 -2.20 14.33
CA ALA A 45 5.19 -0.95 15.10
C ALA A 45 6.14 0.09 14.49
N ILE A 46 5.74 1.35 14.52
CA ILE A 46 6.53 2.49 14.06
C ILE A 46 6.36 3.67 15.01
N SER A 47 7.43 4.44 15.17
CA SER A 47 7.40 5.78 15.75
C SER A 47 8.01 6.77 14.75
N ILE A 48 7.35 7.89 14.53
CA ILE A 48 7.83 8.99 13.68
C ILE A 48 7.85 10.24 14.55
N TYR A 49 9.03 10.81 14.73
CA TYR A 49 9.20 12.11 15.37
C TYR A 49 9.51 13.14 14.30
N ALA A 50 8.81 14.28 14.32
CA ALA A 50 9.10 15.42 13.46
C ALA A 50 9.30 16.69 14.30
N ALA A 51 10.35 17.45 14.00
CA ALA A 51 10.71 18.67 14.71
C ALA A 51 10.59 19.88 13.78
N PHE A 52 9.82 20.87 14.20
CA PHE A 52 9.58 22.09 13.43
C PHE A 52 10.10 23.33 14.19
N PRO A 53 10.89 24.20 13.52
CA PRO A 53 11.54 25.33 14.19
C PRO A 53 10.56 26.46 14.53
N THR A 54 9.44 26.56 13.81
CA THR A 54 8.42 27.61 13.95
C THR A 54 7.02 27.03 13.91
N ALA A 55 6.05 27.81 14.37
CA ALA A 55 4.62 27.48 14.28
C ALA A 55 4.00 28.29 13.14
N ASP A 56 4.07 27.75 11.92
CA ASP A 56 3.52 28.36 10.70
C ASP A 56 2.55 27.42 9.99
N LEU A 57 1.70 27.96 9.11
CA LEU A 57 0.75 27.16 8.33
C LEU A 57 1.42 26.32 7.23
N HIS A 58 2.62 26.72 6.82
CA HIS A 58 3.50 25.96 5.94
C HIS A 58 4.88 26.00 6.57
N VAL A 59 5.38 24.84 7.01
CA VAL A 59 6.62 24.77 7.76
C VAL A 59 7.46 23.57 7.34
N THR A 60 8.78 23.81 7.28
CA THR A 60 9.77 22.77 6.99
C THR A 60 10.56 22.46 8.26
N GLY A 61 10.76 21.18 8.51
CA GLY A 61 11.48 20.64 9.65
C GLY A 61 12.24 19.38 9.25
N THR A 62 12.58 18.58 10.26
CA THR A 62 13.21 17.28 10.07
C THR A 62 12.34 16.18 10.66
N PHE A 63 12.52 14.94 10.21
CA PHE A 63 11.90 13.79 10.84
C PHE A 63 12.89 12.65 11.07
N THR A 64 12.51 11.75 11.99
CA THR A 64 13.13 10.45 12.17
C THR A 64 12.04 9.42 12.40
N ALA A 65 12.04 8.36 11.60
CA ALA A 65 11.20 7.18 11.77
C ALA A 65 12.03 6.04 12.37
N THR A 66 11.48 5.34 13.35
CA THR A 66 12.11 4.20 14.04
C THR A 66 11.15 3.02 14.19
N GLY A 67 11.70 1.85 14.50
CA GLY A 67 10.96 0.59 14.58
C GLY A 67 11.02 -0.15 13.26
N SER A 68 9.87 -0.30 12.60
CA SER A 68 9.76 -1.06 11.34
C SER A 68 10.26 -0.29 10.12
N LEU A 69 10.37 1.03 10.24
CA LEU A 69 11.13 1.91 9.36
C LEU A 69 12.29 2.50 10.18
N ASN A 70 13.44 2.69 9.56
CA ASN A 70 14.61 3.30 10.22
C ASN A 70 15.28 4.26 9.24
N VAL A 71 14.72 5.47 9.17
CA VAL A 71 15.06 6.48 8.16
C VAL A 71 14.84 7.87 8.73
N SER A 72 15.60 8.84 8.23
CA SER A 72 15.47 10.26 8.58
C SER A 72 15.43 11.12 7.32
N GLY A 73 14.97 12.36 7.48
CA GLY A 73 15.08 13.36 6.43
C GLY A 73 14.27 14.60 6.68
N VAL A 74 13.77 15.20 5.60
CA VAL A 74 13.04 16.46 5.63
C VAL A 74 11.54 16.22 5.80
N ALA A 75 10.92 17.00 6.69
CA ALA A 75 9.48 17.05 6.87
C ALA A 75 8.93 18.40 6.37
N VAL A 76 7.89 18.38 5.55
CA VAL A 76 7.15 19.58 5.15
C VAL A 76 5.70 19.42 5.56
N MET A 77 5.17 20.37 6.32
CA MET A 77 3.80 20.35 6.82
C MET A 77 3.00 21.53 6.30
N ASP A 78 1.83 21.22 5.76
CA ASP A 78 0.76 22.18 5.48
C ASP A 78 -0.37 22.00 6.50
N VAL A 79 -0.67 23.05 7.26
CA VAL A 79 -1.71 23.08 8.29
C VAL A 79 -2.94 23.80 7.75
N VAL A 80 -4.06 23.08 7.66
CA VAL A 80 -5.35 23.64 7.22
C VAL A 80 -6.31 23.66 8.42
N PRO A 81 -6.35 24.76 9.20
CA PRO A 81 -7.27 24.89 10.31
C PRO A 81 -8.71 24.98 9.83
N ASN A 82 -9.63 24.43 10.61
CA ASN A 82 -11.05 24.65 10.40
C ASN A 82 -11.46 26.08 10.79
N ALA A 83 -12.68 26.49 10.44
CA ALA A 83 -13.14 27.87 10.61
C ALA A 83 -13.06 28.42 12.06
N ASN A 84 -13.13 27.55 13.08
CA ASN A 84 -13.02 27.95 14.48
C ASN A 84 -11.62 27.73 15.08
N GLY A 85 -10.64 27.29 14.30
CA GLY A 85 -9.25 27.05 14.72
C GLY A 85 -9.05 25.92 15.74
N MET A 86 -10.10 25.18 16.11
CA MET A 86 -10.02 24.15 17.15
C MET A 86 -9.50 22.81 16.62
N ARG A 87 -9.57 22.61 15.30
CA ARG A 87 -9.07 21.41 14.61
C ARG A 87 -8.32 21.83 13.36
N ALA A 88 -7.36 21.02 12.93
CA ALA A 88 -6.78 21.18 11.60
C ALA A 88 -6.70 19.83 10.90
N HIS A 89 -6.79 19.90 9.58
CA HIS A 89 -6.29 18.86 8.71
C HIS A 89 -4.86 19.24 8.33
N CYS A 90 -3.89 18.42 8.69
CA CYS A 90 -2.50 18.66 8.29
C CYS A 90 -2.09 17.63 7.23
N VAL A 91 -1.32 18.10 6.26
CA VAL A 91 -0.69 17.26 5.25
C VAL A 91 0.81 17.32 5.50
N LEU A 92 1.38 16.19 5.90
CA LEU A 92 2.79 16.04 6.21
C LEU A 92 3.47 15.22 5.13
N THR A 93 4.46 15.78 4.45
CA THR A 93 5.30 15.08 3.48
C THR A 93 6.68 14.84 4.07
N LEU A 94 7.06 13.56 4.18
CA LEU A 94 8.37 13.12 4.63
C LEU A 94 9.19 12.73 3.42
N THR A 95 10.39 13.29 3.28
CA THR A 95 11.34 12.96 2.21
C THR A 95 12.59 12.36 2.82
N ALA A 96 12.86 11.09 2.54
CA ALA A 96 14.00 10.37 3.10
C ALA A 96 15.33 10.84 2.48
N ASP A 97 16.33 11.08 3.33
CA ASP A 97 17.65 11.56 2.89
C ASP A 97 18.46 10.49 2.13
N ASP A 98 18.12 9.21 2.32
CA ASP A 98 18.77 8.09 1.63
C ASP A 98 18.29 7.87 0.18
N GLY A 99 17.31 8.68 -0.27
CA GLY A 99 16.76 8.61 -1.63
C GLY A 99 15.72 7.50 -1.84
N SER A 100 15.29 6.80 -0.78
CA SER A 100 14.28 5.73 -0.86
C SER A 100 12.88 6.21 -1.28
N GLY A 101 12.56 7.48 -1.07
CA GLY A 101 11.35 8.12 -1.59
C GLY A 101 10.67 9.07 -0.61
N THR A 102 9.38 9.26 -0.81
CA THR A 102 8.53 10.14 0.02
C THR A 102 7.36 9.40 0.64
N ILE A 103 6.89 9.87 1.79
CA ILE A 103 5.69 9.40 2.48
C ILE A 103 4.79 10.62 2.72
N THR A 104 3.52 10.53 2.32
CA THR A 104 2.51 11.56 2.62
C THR A 104 1.57 11.05 3.69
N ILE A 105 1.47 11.82 4.76
CA ILE A 105 0.66 11.53 5.94
C ILE A 105 -0.42 12.60 6.05
N HIS A 106 -1.66 12.17 6.23
CA HIS A 106 -2.75 13.03 6.62
C HIS A 106 -2.96 12.95 8.13
N GLN A 107 -3.15 14.10 8.76
CA GLN A 107 -3.40 14.19 10.20
C GLN A 107 -4.72 14.90 10.47
N ALA A 108 -5.38 14.49 11.54
CA ALA A 108 -6.53 15.16 12.10
C ALA A 108 -6.19 15.64 13.52
N CYS A 109 -5.80 16.90 13.63
CA CYS A 109 -5.29 17.51 14.86
C CYS A 109 -6.42 18.19 15.63
N GLN A 110 -6.37 18.09 16.96
CA GLN A 110 -7.24 18.79 17.90
C GLN A 110 -6.40 19.84 18.66
N PHE A 111 -6.42 21.08 18.16
CA PHE A 111 -5.69 22.21 18.77
C PHE A 111 -6.29 22.65 20.11
N ALA A 112 -7.57 22.34 20.36
CA ALA A 112 -8.25 22.62 21.62
C ALA A 112 -7.91 21.61 22.74
N SER A 113 -6.67 21.11 22.81
CA SER A 113 -6.17 20.25 23.90
C SER A 113 -4.72 20.59 24.26
N ALA A 114 -4.30 20.22 25.48
CA ALA A 114 -2.92 20.35 25.94
C ALA A 114 -2.41 19.02 26.52
N PRO A 115 -1.41 18.35 25.91
CA PRO A 115 -0.82 18.68 24.62
C PRO A 115 -1.85 18.56 23.47
N ILE A 116 -1.53 19.17 22.34
CA ILE A 116 -2.31 18.97 21.11
C ILE A 116 -2.21 17.48 20.74
N LYS A 117 -3.33 16.90 20.32
CA LYS A 117 -3.41 15.48 19.98
C LYS A 117 -4.11 15.27 18.66
N GLY A 118 -3.92 14.11 18.05
CA GLY A 118 -4.59 13.76 16.81
C GLY A 118 -4.46 12.30 16.45
N VAL A 119 -4.84 12.00 15.22
CA VAL A 119 -4.58 10.74 14.55
C VAL A 119 -3.89 11.02 13.22
N TRP A 120 -3.14 10.05 12.74
CA TRP A 120 -2.43 10.14 11.47
C TRP A 120 -2.67 8.90 10.61
N GLU A 121 -2.59 9.06 9.29
CA GLU A 121 -2.71 8.00 8.29
C GLU A 121 -1.75 8.27 7.13
N ILE A 122 -1.00 7.26 6.70
CA ILE A 122 -0.24 7.29 5.45
C ILE A 122 -1.23 7.13 4.29
N VAL A 123 -1.31 8.14 3.43
CA VAL A 123 -2.25 8.15 2.30
C VAL A 123 -1.58 7.84 0.96
N SER A 124 -0.27 8.09 0.85
CA SER A 124 0.51 7.75 -0.35
C SER A 124 2.01 7.73 -0.06
N GLY A 125 2.78 7.13 -0.96
CA GLY A 125 4.23 7.23 -0.97
C GLY A 125 4.81 7.10 -2.37
N THR A 126 6.12 7.28 -2.49
CA THR A 126 6.89 7.07 -3.73
C THR A 126 8.08 6.15 -3.46
N GLY A 127 8.73 5.65 -4.53
CA GLY A 127 9.88 4.77 -4.40
C GLY A 127 9.56 3.51 -3.58
N ASP A 128 10.39 3.23 -2.58
CA ASP A 128 10.25 2.08 -1.68
C ASP A 128 8.96 2.15 -0.84
N TYR A 129 8.35 3.34 -0.73
CA TYR A 129 7.15 3.59 0.05
C TYR A 129 5.86 3.61 -0.78
N ALA A 130 5.92 3.30 -2.07
CA ALA A 130 4.77 3.43 -2.99
C ALA A 130 3.50 2.68 -2.53
N ASN A 131 3.66 1.58 -1.80
CA ASN A 131 2.55 0.77 -1.27
C ASN A 131 2.47 0.77 0.26
N LEU A 132 3.25 1.61 0.92
CA LEU A 132 3.28 1.68 2.38
C LEU A 132 1.93 2.17 2.91
N LYS A 133 1.38 1.46 3.87
CA LYS A 133 0.19 1.86 4.61
C LYS A 133 0.51 1.89 6.09
N GLY A 134 -0.16 2.78 6.81
CA GLY A 134 -0.01 2.88 8.25
C GLY A 134 -0.88 3.96 8.85
N ASN A 135 -1.12 3.85 10.14
CA ASN A 135 -1.85 4.84 10.91
C ASN A 135 -1.53 4.73 12.40
N GLY A 136 -1.97 5.73 13.16
CA GLY A 136 -1.83 5.73 14.61
C GLY A 136 -2.25 7.03 15.29
N SER A 137 -1.70 7.24 16.48
CA SER A 137 -1.93 8.42 17.31
C SER A 137 -0.82 9.45 17.12
N LEU A 138 -1.21 10.73 17.22
CA LEU A 138 -0.33 11.89 17.20
C LEU A 138 -0.43 12.62 18.53
N LEU A 139 0.72 12.99 19.10
CA LEU A 139 0.87 13.99 20.15
C LEU A 139 1.77 15.11 19.63
N MET A 140 1.50 16.35 20.03
CA MET A 140 2.32 17.50 19.64
C MET A 140 2.77 18.29 20.87
N PRO A 141 3.94 17.96 21.45
CA PRO A 141 4.55 18.75 22.51
C PRO A 141 5.25 19.99 21.94
N GLY A 142 4.66 21.17 22.14
CA GLY A 142 5.19 22.41 21.56
C GLY A 142 4.98 22.45 20.05
N ASN A 143 6.07 22.62 19.29
CA ASN A 143 6.05 22.62 17.82
C ASN A 143 6.41 21.25 17.22
N ASP A 144 6.73 20.26 18.06
CA ASP A 144 7.14 18.95 17.60
C ASP A 144 5.94 18.02 17.43
N GLU A 145 6.13 16.96 16.65
CA GLU A 145 5.18 15.87 16.50
C GLU A 145 5.80 14.54 16.95
N ASP A 146 5.04 13.82 17.77
CA ASP A 146 5.32 12.45 18.18
C ASP A 146 4.18 11.55 17.69
N MET A 147 4.42 10.84 16.60
CA MET A 147 3.50 9.92 15.97
C MET A 147 3.89 8.48 16.33
N THR A 148 2.94 7.74 16.89
CA THR A 148 3.11 6.31 17.20
C THR A 148 2.01 5.52 16.52
N GLY A 149 2.34 4.33 16.00
CA GLY A 149 1.35 3.49 15.33
C GLY A 149 1.94 2.26 14.68
N TYR A 150 1.31 1.85 13.57
CA TYR A 150 1.69 0.63 12.85
C TYR A 150 1.69 0.86 11.34
N ILE A 151 2.61 0.19 10.66
CA ILE A 151 2.59 -0.01 9.21
C ILE A 151 2.21 -1.45 8.87
N TYR A 152 1.61 -1.68 7.69
CA TYR A 152 1.11 -2.99 7.26
C TYR A 152 0.94 -3.11 5.74
#